data_AF-A0A060BUP0-F1
#
_entry.id   AF-A0A060BUP0-F1
#
_cell.length_a   1.000
_cell.length_b   1.000
_cell.length_c   1.000
_cell.angle_alpha   90.00
_cell.angle_beta   90.00
_cell.angle_gamma   90.00
#
_symmetry.space_group_name_H-M   'P 1'
#
loop_
_entity.id
_entity.type
_entity.pdbx_description
1 polymer ?
#
loop_
_entity_poly.entity_id
_entity_poly.type
_entity_poly.pdbx_seq_one_letter_code
_entity_poly.pdbx_strand_id
1 'polypeptide(L)'
;RRLAGASAVTDTTEGAIVVLDLDGGVRAMVGGRAWSRSQFNRAVRARRQPGSAFKPVLYLAALEAGKTPETVVHDQPITIGGWSPKNDSGTYAGTMTLRHALAHSVNTVAVALQQDIGTARVVSMARRLGITST
;
A
#
# COMPACT_ATOMS: atom_id res chain seq x y z
N ARG A 1 8.63 21.45 -44.48
CA ARG A 1 8.44 19.98 -44.62
C ARG A 1 8.63 19.38 -43.22
N ARG A 2 7.61 18.67 -42.69
CA ARG A 2 7.45 18.31 -41.26
C ARG A 2 8.66 17.61 -40.63
N LEU A 3 9.06 18.05 -39.44
CA LEU A 3 9.70 17.20 -38.44
C LEU A 3 8.60 16.39 -37.76
N ALA A 4 8.33 15.19 -38.30
CA ALA A 4 7.54 14.17 -37.63
C ALA A 4 8.47 13.00 -37.32
N GLY A 5 9.10 13.06 -36.15
CA GLY A 5 9.67 11.89 -35.50
C GLY A 5 8.97 11.82 -34.15
N ALA A 6 7.95 10.97 -34.05
CA ALA A 6 7.22 10.74 -32.82
C ALA A 6 8.21 10.59 -31.65
N SER A 7 7.99 11.32 -30.55
CA SER A 7 8.62 11.00 -29.28
C SER A 7 8.34 9.52 -29.03
N ALA A 8 9.37 8.69 -29.18
CA ALA A 8 9.29 7.30 -28.81
C ALA A 8 8.91 7.30 -27.33
N VAL A 9 7.66 6.94 -27.03
CA VAL A 9 7.30 6.44 -25.72
C VAL A 9 8.28 5.30 -25.49
N THR A 10 9.30 5.53 -24.66
CA THR A 10 10.15 4.43 -24.24
C THR A 10 9.25 3.47 -23.50
N ASP A 11 9.06 2.28 -24.05
CA ASP A 11 8.27 1.20 -23.50
C ASP A 11 8.99 0.60 -22.26
N THR A 12 9.15 1.43 -21.22
CA THR A 12 10.00 1.18 -20.05
C THR A 12 9.18 0.92 -18.80
N THR A 13 8.15 0.08 -18.89
CA THR A 13 7.49 -0.48 -17.71
C THR A 13 8.25 -1.71 -17.22
N GLU A 14 8.99 -1.59 -16.12
CA GLU A 14 9.61 -2.74 -15.45
C GLU A 14 8.62 -3.35 -14.44
N GLY A 15 8.83 -4.62 -14.10
CA GLY A 15 7.99 -5.33 -13.13
C GLY A 15 8.80 -6.35 -12.34
N ALA A 16 8.24 -6.81 -11.23
CA ALA A 16 8.80 -7.88 -10.43
C ALA A 16 7.70 -8.73 -9.82
N ILE A 17 7.96 -10.02 -9.66
CA ILE A 17 7.03 -11.00 -9.06
C ILE A 17 7.83 -11.88 -8.10
N VAL A 18 7.26 -12.14 -6.93
CA VAL A 18 7.68 -13.22 -6.03
C VAL A 18 6.43 -14.03 -5.70
N VAL A 19 6.51 -15.35 -5.87
CA VAL A 19 5.48 -16.28 -5.44
C VAL A 19 6.05 -17.12 -4.31
N LEU A 20 5.39 -17.06 -3.16
CA LEU A 20 5.76 -17.77 -1.95
C LEU A 20 4.70 -18.82 -1.61
N ASP A 21 5.13 -19.91 -1.01
CA ASP A 21 4.26 -20.83 -0.29
C ASP A 21 4.08 -20.38 1.18
N LEU A 22 3.12 -20.97 1.89
CA LEU A 22 2.77 -20.61 3.27
C LEU A 22 3.90 -20.88 4.27
N ASP A 23 4.81 -21.81 3.95
CA ASP A 23 6.01 -22.09 4.75
C ASP A 23 7.17 -21.11 4.48
N GLY A 24 6.97 -20.16 3.57
CA GLY A 24 7.98 -19.19 3.13
C GLY A 24 8.85 -19.65 1.96
N GLY A 25 8.62 -20.86 1.42
CA GLY A 25 9.35 -21.37 0.27
C GLY A 25 9.09 -20.55 -1.00
N VAL A 26 10.16 -20.16 -1.70
CA VAL A 26 10.05 -19.43 -2.98
C VAL A 26 9.69 -20.41 -4.10
N ARG A 27 8.51 -20.23 -4.69
CA ARG A 27 8.02 -21.04 -5.82
C ARG A 27 8.39 -20.44 -7.17
N ALA A 28 8.40 -19.10 -7.27
CA ALA A 28 8.85 -18.37 -8.45
C ALA A 28 9.37 -16.98 -8.09
N MET A 29 10.33 -16.48 -8.87
CA MET A 29 10.86 -15.12 -8.73
C MET A 29 11.25 -14.54 -10.09
N VAL A 30 10.71 -13.37 -10.42
CA VAL A 30 11.02 -12.60 -11.63
C VAL A 30 11.46 -11.19 -11.22
N GLY A 31 12.69 -10.81 -11.57
CA GLY A 31 13.30 -9.55 -11.12
C GLY A 31 13.20 -8.37 -12.10
N GLY A 32 12.69 -8.60 -13.30
CA GLY A 32 12.64 -7.60 -14.37
C GLY A 32 12.12 -8.22 -15.66
N ARG A 33 11.82 -7.38 -16.65
CA ARG A 33 11.19 -7.82 -17.91
C ARG A 33 12.12 -8.69 -18.78
N ALA A 34 13.42 -8.41 -18.75
CA ALA A 34 14.42 -9.13 -19.54
C ALA A 34 15.79 -9.12 -18.85
N TRP A 35 16.27 -10.31 -18.47
CA TRP A 35 17.57 -10.48 -17.82
C TRP A 35 18.75 -9.97 -18.65
N SER A 36 18.71 -10.19 -19.97
CA SER A 36 19.73 -9.74 -20.92
C SER A 36 19.85 -8.21 -21.00
N ARG A 37 18.79 -7.48 -20.63
CA ARG A 37 18.78 -6.00 -20.60
C ARG A 37 19.16 -5.46 -19.23
N SER A 38 18.77 -6.15 -18.15
CA SER A 38 19.05 -5.73 -16.79
C SER A 38 19.07 -6.93 -15.85
N GLN A 39 20.21 -7.13 -15.20
CA GLN A 39 20.39 -8.17 -14.18
C GLN A 39 19.98 -7.67 -12.77
N PHE A 40 19.50 -6.43 -12.66
CA PHE A 40 19.04 -5.88 -11.39
C PHE A 40 17.73 -6.56 -10.97
N ASN A 41 17.80 -7.43 -9.96
CA ASN A 41 16.63 -8.12 -9.43
C ASN A 41 15.79 -7.19 -8.54
N ARG A 42 14.75 -6.60 -9.14
CA ARG A 42 13.82 -5.69 -8.46
C ARG A 42 13.01 -6.38 -7.36
N ALA A 43 12.79 -7.69 -7.48
CA ALA A 43 12.01 -8.45 -6.52
C ALA A 43 12.62 -8.47 -5.10
N VAL A 44 13.94 -8.28 -5.00
CA VAL A 44 14.65 -8.30 -3.70
C VAL A 44 15.46 -7.02 -3.43
N ARG A 45 15.74 -6.20 -4.45
CA ARG A 45 16.58 -4.99 -4.29
C ARG A 45 15.84 -3.68 -4.50
N ALA A 46 14.69 -3.65 -5.17
CA ALA A 46 14.01 -2.39 -5.44
C ALA A 46 13.20 -1.95 -4.22
N ARG A 47 13.62 -0.85 -3.59
CA ARG A 47 12.81 -0.16 -2.58
C ARG A 47 11.76 0.71 -3.27
N ARG A 48 10.48 0.46 -2.99
CA ARG A 48 9.33 1.20 -3.54
C ARG A 48 8.31 1.46 -2.43
N GLN A 49 7.56 2.54 -2.56
CA GLN A 49 6.44 2.80 -1.66
C GLN A 49 5.33 1.77 -1.95
N PRO A 50 4.80 1.06 -0.94
CA PRO A 50 3.75 0.06 -1.13
C PRO A 50 2.38 0.67 -1.43
N GLY A 51 2.16 1.95 -1.09
CA GLY A 51 0.86 2.59 -1.19
C GLY A 51 -0.21 1.86 -0.36
N SER A 52 -1.42 1.74 -0.92
CA SER A 52 -2.56 1.08 -0.26
C SER A 52 -2.31 -0.39 0.12
N ALA A 53 -1.32 -1.06 -0.48
CA ALA A 53 -0.93 -2.41 -0.07
C ALA A 53 -0.40 -2.48 1.38
N PHE A 54 -0.08 -1.34 2.00
CA PHE A 54 0.29 -1.27 3.42
C PHE A 54 -0.92 -1.28 4.38
N LYS A 55 -2.13 -0.96 3.91
CA LYS A 55 -3.31 -0.85 4.78
C LYS A 55 -3.59 -2.13 5.60
N PRO A 56 -3.45 -3.36 5.07
CA PRO A 56 -3.60 -4.56 5.90
C PRO A 56 -2.72 -4.57 7.17
N VAL A 57 -1.50 -4.00 7.13
CA VAL A 57 -0.61 -3.90 8.31
C VAL A 57 -1.21 -2.96 9.36
N LEU A 58 -1.69 -1.79 8.94
CA LEU A 58 -2.40 -0.85 9.80
C LEU A 58 -3.67 -1.46 10.41
N TYR A 59 -4.46 -2.15 9.59
CA TYR A 59 -5.73 -2.73 10.03
C TYR A 59 -5.50 -3.92 10.98
N LEU A 60 -4.46 -4.72 10.76
CA LEU A 60 -4.07 -5.75 11.72
C LEU A 60 -3.68 -5.14 13.07
N ALA A 61 -2.93 -4.04 13.07
CA ALA A 61 -2.62 -3.31 14.31
C ALA A 61 -3.88 -2.77 15.00
N ALA A 62 -4.89 -2.34 14.23
CA ALA A 62 -6.17 -1.89 14.78
C ALA A 62 -6.98 -3.03 15.40
N LEU A 63 -7.00 -4.21 14.77
CA LEU A 63 -7.66 -5.39 15.31
C LEU A 63 -7.03 -5.82 16.64
N GLU A 64 -5.69 -5.83 16.72
CA GLU A 64 -4.99 -6.09 17.99
C GLU A 64 -5.21 -5.02 19.06
N ALA A 65 -5.53 -3.78 18.65
CA ALA A 65 -5.94 -2.71 19.55
C ALA A 65 -7.41 -2.82 20.01
N GLY A 66 -8.10 -3.91 19.69
CA GLY A 66 -9.47 -4.20 20.13
C GLY A 66 -10.55 -3.75 19.16
N LYS A 67 -10.21 -3.26 17.95
CA LYS A 67 -11.22 -3.06 16.91
C LYS A 67 -11.66 -4.40 16.33
N THR A 68 -12.85 -4.40 15.77
CA THR A 68 -13.46 -5.56 15.10
C THR A 68 -13.80 -5.22 13.65
N PRO A 69 -13.99 -6.21 12.77
CA PRO A 69 -14.48 -5.97 11.41
C PRO A 69 -15.79 -5.15 11.36
N GLU A 70 -16.62 -5.25 12.40
CA GLU A 70 -17.90 -4.56 12.59
C GLU A 70 -17.77 -3.17 13.21
N THR A 71 -16.58 -2.78 13.66
CA THR A 71 -16.33 -1.43 14.19
C THR A 71 -16.78 -0.38 13.18
N VAL A 72 -17.63 0.54 13.64
CA VAL A 72 -18.14 1.63 12.83
C VAL A 72 -17.05 2.71 12.70
N VAL A 73 -16.84 3.17 11.48
CA VAL A 73 -15.87 4.20 11.10
C VAL A 73 -16.53 5.19 10.14
N HIS A 74 -15.93 6.39 10.02
CA HIS A 74 -16.49 7.47 9.23
C HIS A 74 -15.52 7.91 8.14
N ASP A 75 -15.95 7.77 6.89
CA ASP A 75 -15.29 8.37 5.74
C ASP A 75 -15.75 9.82 5.59
N GLN A 76 -14.87 10.75 5.96
CA GLN A 76 -15.12 12.18 5.97
C GLN A 76 -13.81 12.97 5.81
N PRO A 77 -13.85 14.26 5.44
CA PRO A 77 -12.65 15.09 5.41
C PRO A 77 -11.88 15.06 6.73
N ILE A 78 -10.56 14.88 6.65
CA ILE A 78 -9.65 14.92 7.79
C ILE A 78 -8.46 15.82 7.42
N THR A 79 -8.00 16.63 8.38
CA THR A 79 -6.81 17.48 8.22
C THR A 79 -5.90 17.30 9.41
N ILE A 80 -4.64 16.97 9.17
CA ILE A 80 -3.62 16.75 10.21
C ILE A 80 -2.43 17.63 9.87
N GLY A 81 -2.11 18.60 10.72
CA GLY A 81 -0.93 19.46 10.54
C GLY A 81 -0.89 20.18 9.18
N GLY A 82 -2.05 20.58 8.65
CA GLY A 82 -2.16 21.23 7.33
C GLY A 82 -2.21 20.27 6.13
N TRP A 83 -2.09 18.96 6.35
CA TRP A 83 -2.28 17.94 5.31
C TRP A 83 -3.71 17.39 5.31
N SER A 84 -4.40 17.48 4.17
CA SER A 84 -5.78 17.01 3.98
C SER A 84 -5.84 15.91 2.91
N PRO A 85 -5.69 14.62 3.29
CA PRO A 85 -5.77 13.50 2.34
C PRO A 85 -7.16 13.37 1.72
N LYS A 86 -7.21 12.84 0.50
CA LYS A 86 -8.45 12.54 -0.22
C LYS A 86 -8.52 11.07 -0.62
N ASN A 87 -9.73 10.55 -0.76
CA ASN A 87 -9.96 9.25 -1.39
C ASN A 87 -9.70 9.35 -2.89
N ASP A 88 -9.30 8.23 -3.49
CA ASP A 88 -9.10 8.13 -4.94
C ASP A 88 -10.41 8.41 -5.71
N SER A 89 -11.56 8.04 -5.12
CA SER A 89 -12.89 8.34 -5.66
C SER A 89 -13.23 9.84 -5.70
N GLY A 90 -12.51 10.69 -4.95
CA GLY A 90 -12.85 12.10 -4.77
C GLY A 90 -14.12 12.36 -3.94
N THR A 91 -14.77 11.32 -3.43
CA THR A 91 -16.02 11.40 -2.64
C THR A 91 -15.86 10.80 -1.24
N TYR A 92 -16.84 11.08 -0.39
CA TYR A 92 -16.93 10.55 0.98
C TYR A 92 -18.21 9.73 1.11
N ALA A 93 -18.08 8.47 1.49
CA ALA A 93 -19.21 7.54 1.65
C ALA A 93 -19.86 7.60 3.04
N GLY A 94 -19.29 8.37 3.98
CA GLY A 94 -19.82 8.51 5.34
C GLY A 94 -19.59 7.28 6.20
N THR A 95 -20.60 6.89 6.97
CA THR A 95 -20.51 5.81 7.95
C THR A 95 -20.43 4.44 7.29
N MET A 96 -19.45 3.63 7.69
CA MET A 96 -19.26 2.26 7.22
C MET A 96 -18.63 1.38 8.30
N THR A 97 -18.47 0.08 8.02
CA THR A 97 -17.72 -0.84 8.88
C THR A 97 -16.24 -0.85 8.53
N LEU A 98 -15.39 -1.20 9.50
CA LEU A 98 -13.95 -1.32 9.30
C LEU A 98 -13.59 -2.29 8.16
N ARG A 99 -14.30 -3.42 8.05
CA ARG A 99 -14.10 -4.36 6.92
C ARG A 99 -14.42 -3.74 5.56
N HIS A 100 -15.46 -2.91 5.48
CA HIS A 100 -15.85 -2.22 4.25
C HIS A 100 -14.80 -1.15 3.89
N ALA A 101 -14.31 -0.40 4.88
CA ALA A 101 -13.26 0.58 4.68
C ALA A 101 -11.97 -0.03 4.12
N LEU A 102 -11.56 -1.21 4.60
CA LEU A 102 -10.41 -1.93 4.05
C LEU A 102 -10.68 -2.41 2.62
N ALA A 103 -11.83 -3.04 2.39
CA ALA A 103 -12.21 -3.59 1.09
C ALA A 103 -12.23 -2.52 -0.02
N HIS A 104 -12.70 -1.32 0.31
CA HIS A 104 -12.74 -0.18 -0.61
C HIS A 104 -11.50 0.72 -0.51
N SER A 105 -10.52 0.35 0.30
CA SER A 105 -9.26 1.07 0.45
C SER A 105 -9.49 2.57 0.75
N VAL A 106 -10.36 2.89 1.71
CA VAL A 106 -10.71 4.27 2.05
C VAL A 106 -9.53 4.97 2.75
N ASN A 107 -9.06 6.08 2.19
CA ASN A 107 -7.84 6.76 2.63
C ASN A 107 -8.05 7.54 3.93
N THR A 108 -9.13 8.30 4.01
CA THR A 108 -9.48 9.10 5.19
C THR A 108 -9.68 8.23 6.43
N VAL A 109 -10.34 7.07 6.28
CA VAL A 109 -10.50 6.09 7.35
C VAL A 109 -9.16 5.49 7.76
N ALA A 110 -8.27 5.14 6.81
CA ALA A 110 -6.94 4.65 7.17
C ALA A 110 -6.15 5.69 7.99
N VAL A 111 -6.24 6.97 7.61
CA VAL A 111 -5.58 8.06 8.34
C VAL A 111 -6.19 8.26 9.72
N ALA A 112 -7.52 8.32 9.83
CA ALA A 112 -8.23 8.44 11.10
C ALA A 112 -7.93 7.26 12.03
N LEU A 113 -7.90 6.04 11.48
CA LEU A 113 -7.59 4.82 12.22
C LEU A 113 -6.16 4.84 12.78
N GLN A 114 -5.18 5.31 12.00
CA GLN A 114 -3.82 5.48 12.49
C GLN A 114 -3.74 6.51 13.62
N GLN A 115 -4.49 7.62 13.54
CA GLN A 115 -4.55 8.60 14.64
C GLN A 115 -5.15 7.99 15.91
N ASP A 116 -6.22 7.20 15.77
CA ASP A 116 -6.91 6.55 16.89
C ASP A 116 -6.02 5.53 17.62
N ILE A 117 -5.36 4.62 16.88
CA ILE A 117 -4.55 3.56 17.51
C ILE A 117 -3.09 3.99 17.78
N GLY A 118 -2.65 5.09 17.18
CA GLY A 118 -1.31 5.64 17.30
C GLY A 118 -0.26 4.99 16.39
N THR A 119 0.60 5.83 15.80
CA THR A 119 1.67 5.43 14.87
C THR A 119 2.62 4.37 15.46
N ALA A 120 2.91 4.43 16.76
CA ALA A 120 3.84 3.48 17.40
C ALA A 120 3.36 2.02 17.29
N ARG A 121 2.05 1.77 17.41
CA ARG A 121 1.46 0.42 17.25
C ARG A 121 1.60 -0.07 15.81
N VAL A 122 1.36 0.81 14.84
CA VAL A 122 1.49 0.50 13.40
C VAL A 122 2.94 0.15 13.06
N VAL A 123 3.91 0.93 13.55
CA VAL A 123 5.34 0.67 13.35
C VAL A 123 5.76 -0.64 14.02
N SER A 124 5.29 -0.91 15.24
CA SER A 124 5.55 -2.17 15.93
C SER A 124 5.01 -3.38 15.16
N MET A 125 3.79 -3.27 14.64
CA MET A 125 3.17 -4.29 13.79
C MET A 125 3.97 -4.53 12.50
N ALA A 126 4.36 -3.47 11.79
CA ALA A 126 5.17 -3.59 10.59
C ALA A 126 6.49 -4.33 10.86
N ARG A 127 7.18 -4.03 11.97
CA ARG A 127 8.41 -4.71 12.38
C ARG A 127 8.18 -6.19 12.68
N ARG A 128 7.08 -6.54 13.36
CA ARG A 128 6.71 -7.94 13.65
C ARG A 128 6.44 -8.75 12.36
N LEU A 129 5.97 -8.08 11.31
CA LEU A 129 5.78 -8.68 9.98
C LEU A 129 7.06 -8.65 9.11
N GLY A 130 8.21 -8.27 9.67
CA GLY A 130 9.49 -8.27 8.97
C GLY A 130 9.76 -7.03 8.09
N ILE A 131 8.92 -5.99 8.16
CA ILE A 131 9.15 -4.73 7.46
C ILE A 131 10.15 -3.90 8.27
N THR A 132 11.39 -3.85 7.79
CA THR A 132 12.52 -3.21 8.49
C THR A 132 13.05 -1.97 7.78
N SER A 133 12.45 -1.54 6.67
CA SER A 133 12.90 -0.37 5.93
C SER A 133 12.75 0.89 6.77
N THR A 134 13.86 1.64 6.89
CA THR A 134 13.93 3.01 7.42
C THR A 134 13.45 4.02 6.41
#